data_AF-A8WXV4-F1
#
_entry.id   AF-A8WXV4-F1
#
_cell.length_a   1.000
_cell.length_b   1.000
_cell.length_c   1.000
_cell.angle_alpha   90.00
_cell.angle_beta   90.00
_cell.angle_gamma   90.00
#
_symmetry.space_group_name_H-M   'P 1'
#
loop_
_entity.id
_entity.type
_entity.pdbx_description
1 polymer ?
#
loop_
_entity_poly.entity_id
_entity_poly.type
_entity_poly.pdbx_seq_one_letter_code
_entity_poly.pdbx_strand_id
1 'polypeptide(L)'
;MSTNNLVTPQWLLQNLNKVRVIDATWMPADAYATEHIPGAAHYSFDYAYFKSEYIKFDLYPPEVFQKYIRLLGVNNNDQVVIYSRGAASGMMFASRAYWTFKV
;
A
#
# COMPACT_ATOMS: atom_id res chain seq x y z
N MET A 1 -18.64 -6.17 12.14
CA MET A 1 -17.64 -6.09 13.23
C MET A 1 -16.83 -4.83 13.01
N SER A 2 -16.72 -3.95 14.00
CA SER A 2 -15.85 -2.77 13.91
C SER A 2 -14.40 -3.24 14.03
N THR A 3 -13.73 -3.46 12.90
CA THR A 3 -12.28 -3.67 12.90
C THR A 3 -11.63 -2.30 12.88
N ASN A 4 -10.90 -1.96 13.95
CA ASN A 4 -10.10 -0.75 13.97
C ASN A 4 -8.95 -0.94 12.96
N ASN A 5 -9.09 -0.34 11.77
CA ASN A 5 -8.21 -0.58 10.62
C ASN A 5 -6.96 0.32 10.62
N LEU A 6 -6.72 1.05 11.71
CA LEU A 6 -5.56 1.90 11.91
C LEU A 6 -4.69 1.35 13.04
N VAL A 7 -3.37 1.40 12.84
CA VAL A 7 -2.37 1.01 13.84
C VAL A 7 -1.47 2.20 14.15
N THR A 8 -0.91 2.23 15.36
CA THR A 8 0.04 3.27 15.75
C THR A 8 1.46 2.92 15.28
N PRO A 9 2.35 3.91 15.12
CA PRO A 9 3.77 3.65 14.82
C PRO A 9 4.43 2.73 15.87
N GLN A 10 4.07 2.90 17.15
CA GLN A 10 4.57 2.06 18.23
C GLN A 10 4.15 0.60 18.07
N TRP A 11 2.89 0.34 17.70
CA TRP A 11 2.42 -1.01 17.41
C TRP A 11 3.16 -1.62 16.22
N LEU A 12 3.36 -0.84 15.16
CA LEU A 12 4.08 -1.31 13.97
C LEU A 12 5.50 -1.71 14.32
N LEU A 13 6.24 -0.87 15.07
CA LEU A 13 7.61 -1.16 15.50
C LEU A 13 7.73 -2.49 16.26
N GLN A 14 6.75 -2.81 17.11
CA GLN A 14 6.70 -4.06 17.88
C GLN A 14 6.32 -5.30 17.05
N ASN A 15 5.80 -5.10 15.84
CA ASN A 15 5.27 -6.17 14.99
C ASN A 15 5.88 -6.18 13.58
N LEU A 16 6.96 -5.43 13.32
CA LEU A 16 7.59 -5.31 11.98
C LEU A 16 7.91 -6.67 11.34
N ASN A 17 8.30 -7.66 12.14
CA ASN A 17 8.63 -9.01 11.66
C ASN A 17 7.41 -9.93 11.47
N LYS A 18 6.21 -9.47 11.81
CA LYS A 18 4.95 -10.23 11.74
C LYS A 18 4.00 -9.72 10.66
N VAL A 19 4.28 -8.55 10.09
CA VAL A 19 3.41 -7.89 9.11
C VAL A 19 4.13 -7.64 7.80
N ARG A 20 3.37 -7.48 6.73
CA ARG A 20 3.86 -6.94 5.46
C ARG A 20 3.63 -5.44 5.44
N VAL A 21 4.71 -4.69 5.35
CA VAL A 21 4.65 -3.23 5.28
C VAL A 21 4.68 -2.81 3.82
N ILE A 22 3.75 -1.96 3.42
CA ILE A 22 3.64 -1.43 2.07
C ILE A 22 3.76 0.09 2.12
N ASP A 23 4.74 0.64 1.40
CA ASP A 23 4.87 2.07 1.18
C ASP A 23 4.11 2.45 -0.09
N ALA A 24 3.00 3.14 0.05
CA ALA A 24 2.15 3.66 -1.02
C ALA A 24 2.48 5.12 -1.38
N THR A 25 3.65 5.64 -0.98
CA THR A 25 4.09 7.00 -1.37
C THR A 25 4.34 7.04 -2.87
N TRP A 26 3.57 7.88 -3.57
CA TRP A 26 3.69 8.06 -5.01
C TRP A 26 4.47 9.32 -5.41
N MET A 27 4.48 10.34 -4.54
CA MET A 27 5.13 11.63 -4.83
C MET A 27 5.92 12.13 -3.60
N PRO A 28 7.18 12.58 -3.78
CA PRO A 28 7.95 12.51 -5.03
C PRO A 28 8.30 11.06 -5.42
N ALA A 29 8.69 10.83 -6.68
CA ALA A 29 8.87 9.48 -7.22
C ALA A 29 10.07 8.71 -6.61
N ASP A 30 11.10 9.44 -6.18
CA ASP A 30 12.31 8.91 -5.52
C ASP A 30 12.12 8.70 -4.01
N ALA A 31 10.97 9.08 -3.46
CA ALA A 31 10.76 9.16 -2.03
C ALA A 31 11.04 7.82 -1.34
N TYR A 32 10.59 6.70 -1.90
CA TYR A 32 10.84 5.36 -1.35
C TYR A 32 12.31 4.98 -1.39
N ALA A 33 13.01 5.27 -2.49
CA ALA A 33 14.42 4.93 -2.66
C ALA A 33 15.31 5.71 -1.68
N THR A 34 14.95 6.95 -1.37
CA THR A 34 15.65 7.79 -0.41
C THR A 34 15.50 7.27 1.02
N GLU A 35 14.27 6.96 1.45
CA GLU A 35 13.99 6.42 2.78
C GLU A 35 12.64 5.68 2.80
N HIS A 36 12.59 4.60 3.57
CA HIS A 36 11.38 3.83 3.83
C HIS A 36 11.52 3.03 5.13
N ILE A 37 10.39 2.53 5.66
CA ILE A 37 10.40 1.64 6.81
C ILE A 37 11.16 0.34 6.43
N PRO A 38 12.12 -0.15 7.24
CA PRO A 38 12.87 -1.37 6.93
C PRO A 38 11.96 -2.56 6.62
N GLY A 39 12.20 -3.21 5.49
CA GLY A 39 11.43 -4.37 5.03
C GLY A 39 10.09 -4.02 4.38
N ALA A 40 9.74 -2.73 4.24
CA ALA A 40 8.60 -2.33 3.42
C ALA A 40 8.87 -2.65 1.94
N ALA A 41 7.81 -2.91 1.18
CA ALA A 41 7.86 -2.96 -0.27
C ALA A 41 7.19 -1.70 -0.85
N HIS A 42 7.73 -1.19 -1.97
CA HIS A 42 7.13 -0.05 -2.66
C HIS A 42 5.91 -0.47 -3.47
N TYR A 43 4.78 0.16 -3.18
CA TYR A 43 3.57 0.09 -3.98
C TYR A 43 3.53 1.28 -4.92
N SER A 44 3.89 1.03 -6.18
CA SER A 44 3.75 2.01 -7.24
C SER A 44 2.32 2.07 -7.75
N PHE A 45 1.74 3.27 -7.73
CA PHE A 45 0.42 3.53 -8.30
C PHE A 45 0.40 3.34 -9.82
N ASP A 46 1.54 3.51 -10.49
CA ASP A 46 1.63 3.34 -11.95
C ASP A 46 1.50 1.87 -12.37
N TYR A 47 1.81 0.92 -11.47
CA TYR A 47 1.64 -0.51 -11.70
C TYR A 47 0.38 -1.08 -11.06
N ALA A 48 -0.09 -0.49 -9.96
CA ALA A 48 -1.24 -1.00 -9.23
C ALA A 48 -2.59 -0.67 -9.88
N TYR A 49 -2.63 0.35 -10.74
CA TYR A 49 -3.86 0.82 -11.37
C TYR A 49 -3.80 0.75 -12.89
N PHE A 50 -4.96 0.52 -13.47
CA PHE A 50 -5.15 0.62 -14.91
C PHE A 50 -5.37 2.08 -15.27
N LYS A 51 -4.60 2.58 -16.24
CA LYS A 51 -4.82 3.90 -16.82
C LYS A 51 -5.77 3.75 -17.99
N SER A 52 -7.07 3.86 -17.73
CA SER A 52 -8.08 3.89 -18.79
C SER A 52 -8.09 5.24 -19.51
N GLU A 53 -8.89 5.37 -20.57
CA GLU A 53 -9.01 6.61 -21.33
C GLU A 53 -9.47 7.79 -20.46
N TYR A 54 -10.37 7.53 -19.51
CA TYR A 54 -11.04 8.56 -18.71
C TYR A 54 -10.66 8.55 -17.22
N ILE A 55 -10.15 7.42 -16.70
CA ILE A 55 -9.87 7.25 -15.27
C ILE A 55 -8.39 6.89 -15.08
N LYS A 56 -7.64 7.82 -14.47
CA LYS A 56 -6.20 7.66 -14.25
C LYS A 56 -5.84 6.48 -13.33
N PHE A 57 -6.65 6.26 -12.30
CA PHE A 57 -6.44 5.22 -11.29
C PHE A 57 -7.61 4.22 -11.30
N ASP A 58 -7.90 3.70 -12.49
CA ASP A 58 -8.92 2.68 -12.66
C ASP A 58 -8.45 1.33 -12.11
N LEU A 59 -9.38 0.45 -11.82
CA LEU A 59 -9.05 -0.85 -11.25
C LEU A 59 -8.70 -1.86 -12.33
N TYR A 60 -7.65 -2.64 -12.10
CA TYR A 60 -7.49 -3.91 -12.79
C TYR A 60 -8.51 -4.94 -12.29
N PRO A 61 -8.80 -5.99 -13.07
CA PRO A 61 -9.44 -7.19 -12.55
C PRO A 61 -8.71 -7.73 -11.31
N PRO A 62 -9.41 -8.28 -10.31
CA PRO A 62 -8.81 -8.71 -9.04
C PRO A 62 -7.62 -9.66 -9.21
N GLU A 63 -7.66 -10.56 -10.20
CA GLU A 63 -6.59 -11.52 -10.47
C GLU A 63 -5.29 -10.87 -10.96
N VAL A 64 -5.37 -9.71 -11.62
CA VAL A 64 -4.19 -8.96 -12.07
C VAL A 64 -3.60 -8.19 -10.90
N PHE A 65 -4.44 -7.53 -10.09
CA PHE A 65 -4.01 -6.90 -8.85
C PHE A 65 -3.37 -7.91 -7.89
N GLN A 66 -3.95 -9.11 -7.77
CA GLN A 66 -3.39 -10.19 -6.96
C GLN A 66 -1.99 -10.60 -7.43
N LYS A 67 -1.76 -10.70 -8.75
CA LYS A 67 -0.41 -11.00 -9.27
C LYS A 67 0.59 -9.92 -8.87
N TYR A 68 0.22 -8.65 -9.01
CA TYR A 68 1.07 -7.54 -8.61
C TYR A 68 1.40 -7.57 -7.12
N ILE A 69 0.41 -7.75 -6.25
CA ILE A 69 0.65 -7.71 -4.80
C ILE A 69 1.44 -8.93 -4.31
N ARG A 70 1.35 -10.07 -5.00
CA ARG A 70 2.19 -11.25 -4.78
C ARG A 70 3.66 -10.98 -5.11
N LEU A 71 3.96 -10.18 -6.14
CA LEU A 71 5.33 -9.75 -6.44
C LEU A 71 5.90 -8.86 -5.33
N LEU A 72 5.05 -8.12 -4.62
CA LEU A 72 5.44 -7.36 -3.43
C LEU A 72 5.51 -8.22 -2.15
N GLY A 73 5.38 -9.55 -2.27
CA GLY A 73 5.52 -10.49 -1.17
C GLY A 73 4.29 -10.64 -0.27
N VAL A 74 3.13 -10.14 -0.70
CA VAL A 74 1.86 -10.23 0.05
C VAL A 74 1.06 -11.48 -0.35
N ASN A 75 0.63 -12.24 0.66
CA ASN A 75 -0.15 -13.47 0.53
C ASN A 75 -1.46 -13.38 1.33
N ASN A 76 -2.39 -14.30 1.10
CA ASN A 76 -3.74 -14.23 1.66
C ASN A 76 -3.80 -14.21 3.21
N ASN A 77 -2.80 -14.77 3.88
CA ASN A 77 -2.74 -14.84 5.35
C ASN A 77 -1.85 -13.75 5.96
N ASP A 78 -1.26 -12.87 5.13
CA ASP A 78 -0.42 -11.80 5.62
C ASP A 78 -1.28 -10.70 6.23
N GLN A 79 -0.86 -10.21 7.41
CA GLN A 79 -1.37 -8.96 7.93
C GLN A 79 -0.62 -7.82 7.24
N VAL A 80 -1.33 -6.98 6.49
CA VAL A 80 -0.74 -5.88 5.70
C VAL A 80 -0.95 -4.55 6.41
N VAL A 81 0.13 -3.77 6.53
CA VAL A 81 0.09 -2.38 7.00
C VAL A 81 0.53 -1.48 5.86
N ILE A 82 -0.34 -0.54 5.47
CA ILE A 82 -0.09 0.38 4.36
C ILE A 82 0.13 1.77 4.94
N TYR A 83 1.20 2.44 4.52
CA TYR A 83 1.46 3.83 4.86
C TYR A 83 1.81 4.61 3.59
N SER A 84 1.76 5.94 3.66
CA SER A 84 2.36 6.81 2.65
C SER A 84 2.75 8.14 3.28
N ARG A 85 3.50 8.96 2.55
CA ARG A 85 3.83 10.34 2.92
C ARG A 85 3.05 11.34 2.07
N GLY A 86 3.12 12.60 2.46
CA GLY A 86 2.55 13.72 1.72
C GLY A 86 1.20 14.18 2.25
N ALA A 87 0.32 14.60 1.34
CA ALA A 87 -0.94 15.26 1.66
C ALA A 87 -1.85 14.44 2.59
N ALA A 88 -2.69 15.15 3.34
CA ALA A 88 -3.59 14.57 4.34
C ALA A 88 -2.86 13.67 5.35
N SER A 89 -1.70 14.11 5.85
CA SER A 89 -0.87 13.35 6.78
C SER A 89 -0.49 11.96 6.26
N GLY A 90 -0.24 11.84 4.95
CA GLY A 90 0.08 10.56 4.31
C GLY A 90 -1.13 9.65 4.08
N MET A 91 -2.37 10.14 4.25
CA MET A 91 -3.56 9.32 4.04
C MET A 91 -4.03 9.31 2.58
N MET A 92 -3.65 10.30 1.76
CA MET A 92 -4.16 10.43 0.39
C MET A 92 -3.91 9.17 -0.44
N PHE A 93 -2.67 8.67 -0.48
CA PHE A 93 -2.32 7.46 -1.23
C PHE A 93 -2.53 6.18 -0.42
N ALA A 94 -2.20 6.18 0.87
CA ALA A 94 -2.38 5.02 1.73
C ALA A 94 -3.85 4.54 1.78
N SER A 95 -4.81 5.47 1.89
CA SER A 95 -6.24 5.11 1.91
C SER A 95 -6.75 4.57 0.57
N ARG A 96 -6.29 5.14 -0.56
CA ARG A 96 -6.64 4.64 -1.91
C ARG A 96 -6.09 3.24 -2.15
N ALA A 97 -4.85 2.98 -1.74
CA ALA A 97 -4.25 1.65 -1.78
C ALA A 97 -5.02 0.69 -0.87
N TYR A 98 -5.26 1.04 0.41
CA TYR A 98 -6.04 0.24 1.34
C TYR A 98 -7.42 -0.14 0.81
N TRP A 99 -8.15 0.80 0.23
CA TRP A 99 -9.46 0.53 -0.36
C TRP A 99 -9.35 -0.50 -1.49
N THR A 100 -8.29 -0.45 -2.30
CA THR A 100 -8.08 -1.38 -3.44
C THR A 100 -7.93 -2.83 -2.99
N PHE A 101 -7.37 -3.07 -1.80
CA PHE A 101 -7.31 -4.41 -1.20
C PHE A 101 -8.68 -4.95 -0.76
N LYS A 102 -9.70 -4.09 -0.67
CA LYS A 102 -11.01 -4.43 -0.09
C LYS A 102 -12.12 -4.59 -1.13
N VAL A 103 -11.90 -4.14 -2.37
CA VAL A 103 -12.92 -4.19 -3.42
C VAL A 103 -12.81 -5.41 -4.30
#